data_AF-A0A4V2G5W7-F1
#
_entry.id   AF-A0A4V2G5W7-F1
#
_cell.length_a   1.000
_cell.length_b   1.000
_cell.length_c   1.000
_cell.angle_alpha   90.00
_cell.angle_beta   90.00
_cell.angle_gamma   90.00
#
_symmetry.space_group_name_H-M   'P 1'
#
loop_
_entity.id
_entity.type
_entity.pdbx_description
1 polymer ?
#
loop_
_entity_poly.entity_id
_entity_poly.type
_entity_poly.pdbx_seq_one_letter_code
_entity_poly.pdbx_strand_id
1 'polypeptide(L)'
;MIGDVTYTDMLAGRVTFTQTEDKTVRMTGQFNDGFYDPNARCLLYVGDLPPADQLDMTINPPGTSAFEYDYEDVTIDDFTGVNIRIIADDEVIAVGDPTVPVG
;
A
#
# COMPACT_ATOMS: atom_id res chain seq x y z
N MET A 1 -12.90 -13.34 10.26
CA MET A 1 -13.68 -12.78 9.15
C MET A 1 -12.64 -12.42 8.10
N ILE A 2 -12.69 -13.00 6.91
CA ILE A 2 -11.79 -12.58 5.82
C ILE A 2 -12.38 -11.26 5.31
N GLY A 3 -11.62 -10.18 5.38
CA GLY A 3 -12.04 -8.85 4.99
C GLY A 3 -10.97 -8.19 4.13
N ASP A 4 -11.41 -7.31 3.24
CA ASP A 4 -10.54 -6.54 2.35
C ASP A 4 -10.66 -5.04 2.68
N VAL A 5 -9.52 -4.36 2.84
CA VAL A 5 -9.47 -2.89 2.92
C VAL A 5 -8.87 -2.37 1.62
N THR A 6 -9.59 -1.48 0.94
CA THR A 6 -9.14 -0.88 -0.33
C THR A 6 -8.83 0.61 -0.14
N TYR A 7 -7.73 1.06 -0.74
CA TYR A 7 -7.36 2.47 -0.81
C TYR A 7 -7.40 2.92 -2.25
N THR A 8 -8.11 4.01 -2.51
CA THR A 8 -8.12 4.71 -3.80
C THR A 8 -7.71 6.15 -3.54
N ASP A 9 -6.59 6.57 -4.11
CA ASP A 9 -6.06 7.92 -3.93
C ASP A 9 -5.72 8.56 -5.29
N MET A 10 -5.30 9.83 -5.27
CA MET A 10 -4.97 10.71 -6.39
C MET A 10 -3.98 10.13 -7.40
N LEU A 11 -3.25 9.07 -7.05
CA LEU A 11 -2.34 8.33 -7.93
C LEU A 11 -3.05 7.36 -8.89
N ALA A 12 -4.38 7.46 -8.99
CA ALA A 12 -5.25 6.58 -9.79
C ALA A 12 -5.00 5.08 -9.52
N GLY A 13 -4.53 4.77 -8.31
CA GLY A 13 -4.09 3.45 -7.90
C GLY A 13 -5.01 2.78 -6.91
N ARG A 14 -4.73 1.51 -6.66
CA ARG A 14 -5.43 0.70 -5.66
C ARG A 14 -4.42 -0.04 -4.80
N VAL A 15 -4.60 0.01 -3.49
CA VAL A 15 -3.92 -0.90 -2.53
C VAL A 15 -5.00 -1.70 -1.80
N THR A 16 -4.81 -3.00 -1.70
CA THR A 16 -5.72 -3.95 -1.05
C THR A 16 -4.97 -4.75 0.01
N PHE A 17 -5.55 -4.85 1.20
CA PHE A 17 -5.05 -5.72 2.28
C PHE A 17 -6.01 -6.88 2.46
N THR A 18 -5.47 -8.10 2.48
CA THR A 18 -6.25 -9.32 2.63
C THR A 18 -5.60 -10.18 3.70
N GLN A 19 -6.38 -10.61 4.70
CA GLN A 19 -5.91 -11.56 5.69
C GLN A 19 -5.81 -12.96 5.07
N THR A 20 -4.59 -13.47 4.92
CA THR A 20 -4.31 -14.78 4.29
C THR A 20 -4.20 -15.89 5.33
N GLU A 21 -3.71 -15.57 6.53
CA GLU A 21 -3.59 -16.48 7.68
C GLU A 21 -3.98 -15.78 8.99
N ASP A 22 -3.98 -16.51 10.12
CA ASP A 22 -4.38 -15.97 11.43
C ASP A 22 -3.56 -14.72 11.85
N LYS A 23 -2.30 -14.66 11.41
CA LYS A 23 -1.34 -13.59 11.74
C LYS A 23 -0.55 -13.07 10.54
N THR A 24 -1.12 -13.21 9.34
CA THR A 24 -0.49 -12.73 8.12
C THR A 24 -1.50 -11.94 7.29
N VAL A 25 -1.13 -10.72 6.92
CA VAL A 25 -1.92 -9.85 6.04
C VAL A 25 -1.10 -9.51 4.82
N ARG A 26 -1.65 -9.85 3.65
CA ARG A 26 -1.06 -9.56 2.36
C ARG A 26 -1.53 -8.22 1.84
N MET A 27 -0.59 -7.35 1.53
CA MET A 27 -0.83 -6.12 0.78
C MET A 27 -0.55 -6.40 -0.70
N THR A 28 -1.49 -6.02 -1.57
CA THR A 28 -1.28 -5.96 -3.02
C THR A 28 -1.67 -4.59 -3.53
N GLY A 29 -1.03 -4.11 -4.58
CA GLY A 29 -1.43 -2.84 -5.16
C GLY A 29 -0.77 -2.50 -6.47
N GLN A 30 -1.23 -1.40 -7.05
CA GLN A 30 -0.67 -0.78 -8.23
C GLN A 30 -1.08 0.70 -8.28
N PHE A 31 -0.16 1.57 -8.68
CA PHE A 31 -0.47 2.97 -8.99
C PHE A 31 -0.37 3.21 -10.50
N ASN A 32 -1.26 4.05 -11.04
CA ASN A 32 -1.32 4.33 -12.47
C ASN A 32 -0.81 5.74 -12.83
N ASP A 33 -0.53 6.58 -11.83
CA ASP A 33 -0.01 7.93 -12.02
C ASP A 33 0.86 8.39 -10.82
N GLY A 34 1.53 9.53 -10.96
CA GLY A 34 2.33 10.21 -9.94
C GLY A 34 3.74 9.68 -9.68
N PHE A 35 4.19 8.68 -10.45
CA PHE A 35 5.57 8.17 -10.42
C PHE A 35 6.25 8.41 -11.77
N TYR A 36 7.08 9.44 -11.85
CA TYR A 36 7.71 9.85 -13.12
C TYR A 36 9.21 9.55 -13.22
N ASP A 37 9.88 9.29 -12.10
CA ASP A 37 11.29 8.86 -12.09
C ASP A 37 11.37 7.34 -11.89
N PRO A 38 11.85 6.56 -12.88
CA PRO A 38 11.98 5.11 -12.76
C PRO A 38 13.03 4.65 -11.75
N ASN A 39 13.90 5.55 -11.25
CA ASN A 39 14.95 5.24 -10.28
C ASN A 39 14.60 5.71 -8.86
N ALA A 40 13.46 6.37 -8.66
CA ALA A 40 13.07 6.87 -7.36
C ALA A 40 12.89 5.71 -6.36
N ARG A 41 13.36 5.93 -5.14
CA ARG A 41 13.11 4.98 -4.04
C ARG A 41 11.75 5.28 -3.44
N CYS A 42 10.87 4.29 -3.45
CA CYS A 42 9.55 4.42 -2.88
C CYS A 42 9.39 3.64 -1.58
N LEU A 43 8.77 4.28 -0.60
CA LEU A 43 8.42 3.70 0.69
C LEU A 43 6.92 3.86 0.90
N LEU A 44 6.25 2.76 1.24
CA LEU A 44 4.83 2.74 1.58
C LEU A 44 4.69 2.48 3.08
N TYR A 45 4.07 3.43 3.77
CA TYR A 45 3.79 3.36 5.20
C TYR A 45 2.30 3.12 5.41
N VAL A 46 1.96 2.20 6.31
CA VAL A 46 0.58 1.93 6.71
C VAL A 46 0.45 2.24 8.19
N GLY A 47 -0.14 3.40 8.52
CA GLY A 47 -0.25 3.87 9.90
C GLY A 47 1.10 4.08 10.55
N ASP A 48 1.32 3.34 11.64
CA ASP A 48 2.56 3.30 12.42
C ASP A 48 3.31 1.96 12.25
N LEU A 49 2.87 1.10 11.33
CA LEU A 49 3.59 -0.13 11.01
C LEU A 49 4.94 0.21 10.36
N PRO A 50 5.99 -0.59 10.61
CA PRO A 50 7.25 -0.43 9.90
C PRO A 50 7.00 -0.52 8.39
N PRO A 51 7.68 0.30 7.58
CA PRO A 51 7.53 0.24 6.14
C PRO A 51 7.93 -1.15 5.65
N ALA A 52 7.33 -1.59 4.56
CA ALA A 52 7.73 -2.83 3.90
C ALA A 52 9.20 -2.70 3.43
N ASP A 53 10.12 -3.25 4.23
CA ASP A 53 11.58 -3.12 4.02
C ASP A 53 12.05 -3.66 2.66
N GLN A 54 11.22 -4.50 2.01
CA GLN A 54 11.48 -5.13 0.72
C GLN A 54 10.26 -5.05 -0.22
N LEU A 55 9.57 -3.90 -0.26
CA LEU A 55 8.53 -3.71 -1.26
C LEU A 55 9.15 -3.66 -2.66
N ASP A 56 8.98 -4.73 -3.44
CA ASP A 56 9.37 -4.78 -4.85
C ASP A 56 8.34 -4.01 -5.69
N MET A 57 8.50 -2.70 -5.74
CA MET A 57 7.67 -1.80 -6.54
C MET A 57 8.52 -1.20 -7.65
N THR A 58 8.46 -1.81 -8.83
CA THR A 58 9.07 -1.24 -10.04
C THR A 58 8.24 -0.06 -10.53
N ILE A 59 8.88 1.10 -10.72
CA ILE A 59 8.25 2.29 -11.31
C ILE A 59 8.26 2.18 -12.83
N ASN A 60 7.08 2.23 -13.44
CA ASN A 60 6.88 2.30 -14.89
C ASN A 60 6.10 3.58 -15.19
N PRO A 61 6.77 4.70 -15.48
CA PRO A 61 6.11 6.00 -15.58
C PRO A 61 4.90 5.98 -16.53
N PRO A 62 3.78 6.60 -16.15
CA PRO A 62 3.61 7.47 -14.99
C PRO A 62 3.25 6.74 -13.67
N GLY A 63 3.23 5.41 -13.63
CA GLY A 63 2.80 4.63 -12.48
C GLY A 63 3.79 3.55 -12.05
N THR A 64 3.28 2.43 -11.55
CA THR A 64 4.08 1.30 -11.07
C THR A 64 3.61 -0.02 -11.68
N SER A 65 4.48 -1.03 -11.63
CA SER A 65 4.05 -2.43 -11.69
C SER A 65 3.11 -2.75 -10.52
N ALA A 66 2.37 -3.85 -10.65
CA ALA A 66 1.73 -4.46 -9.49
C ALA A 66 2.80 -4.91 -8.49
N PHE A 67 2.52 -4.73 -7.20
CA PHE A 67 3.40 -5.11 -6.10
C PHE A 67 2.63 -5.93 -5.05
N GLU A 68 3.37 -6.70 -4.27
CA GLU A 68 2.86 -7.54 -3.18
C GLU A 68 3.84 -7.49 -1.99
N TYR A 69 3.30 -7.54 -0.78
CA TYR A 69 4.09 -7.69 0.45
C TYR A 69 3.26 -8.33 1.56
N ASP A 70 3.84 -9.29 2.28
CA ASP A 70 3.21 -9.94 3.42
C ASP A 70 3.71 -9.31 4.72
N TYR A 71 2.76 -8.80 5.52
CA TYR A 71 3.01 -8.40 6.90
C TYR A 71 2.75 -9.59 7.83
N GLU A 72 3.76 -9.95 8.62
CA GLU A 72 3.69 -11.01 9.62
C GLU A 72 3.34 -10.45 11.01
N ASP A 73 2.82 -11.30 11.88
CA ASP A 73 2.42 -10.98 13.26
C ASP A 73 1.33 -9.90 13.41
N VAL A 74 0.51 -9.69 12.37
CA VAL A 74 -0.58 -8.68 12.31
C VAL A 74 -1.92 -9.28 11.88
N THR A 75 -3.02 -8.57 12.08
CA THR A 75 -4.37 -8.94 11.58
C THR A 75 -4.97 -7.81 10.74
N ILE A 76 -6.05 -8.09 9.99
CA ILE A 76 -6.69 -7.07 9.15
C ILE A 76 -7.21 -5.86 9.93
N ASP A 77 -7.49 -6.05 11.23
CA ASP A 77 -7.90 -4.97 12.13
C ASP A 77 -6.80 -3.90 12.27
N ASP A 78 -5.52 -4.29 12.17
CA ASP A 78 -4.37 -3.37 12.22
C ASP A 78 -4.29 -2.45 10.98
N PHE A 79 -5.02 -2.78 9.92
CA PHE A 79 -5.06 -2.03 8.65
C PHE A 79 -6.37 -1.28 8.45
N THR A 80 -7.36 -1.48 9.33
CA THR A 80 -8.70 -0.91 9.19
C THR A 80 -8.75 0.49 9.80
N GLY A 81 -9.16 1.49 9.01
CA GLY A 81 -9.25 2.88 9.48
C GLY A 81 -7.89 3.57 9.66
N VAL A 82 -6.84 2.99 9.07
CA VAL A 82 -5.47 3.49 9.11
C VAL A 82 -5.13 4.21 7.79
N ASN A 83 -4.30 5.26 7.84
CA ASN A 83 -3.91 5.99 6.64
C ASN A 83 -2.68 5.35 5.96
N ILE A 84 -2.64 5.40 4.63
CA ILE A 84 -1.43 5.06 3.86
C ILE A 84 -0.70 6.33 3.48
N ARG A 85 0.63 6.31 3.62
CA ARG A 85 1.51 7.38 3.15
C ARG A 85 2.55 6.81 2.19
N ILE A 86 2.72 7.45 1.04
CA ILE A 86 3.71 7.05 0.04
C ILE A 86 4.76 8.14 -0.06
N ILE A 87 6.02 7.75 0.12
CA ILE A 87 7.18 8.62 0.03
C ILE A 87 8.02 8.16 -1.15
N ALA A 88 8.32 9.06 -2.09
CA ALA A 88 9.26 8.84 -3.17
C ALA A 88 10.40 9.86 -3.05
N ASP A 89 11.65 9.42 -2.99
CA ASP A 89 12.84 10.26 -2.84
C ASP A 89 12.72 11.34 -1.73
N ASP A 90 12.24 10.91 -0.56
CA ASP A 90 12.01 11.75 0.62
C ASP A 90 10.88 12.81 0.49
N GLU A 91 10.11 12.80 -0.61
CA GLU A 91 8.90 13.61 -0.79
C GLU A 91 7.62 12.77 -0.60
N VAL A 92 6.66 13.30 0.16
CA VAL A 92 5.33 12.69 0.27
C VAL A 92 4.54 12.99 -1.00
N ILE A 93 4.34 11.96 -1.83
CA ILE A 93 3.66 12.09 -3.12
C ILE A 93 2.17 11.78 -3.05
N ALA A 94 1.72 11.08 -1.99
CA ALA A 94 0.32 10.72 -1.79
C ALA A 94 -0.01 10.32 -0.36
N VAL A 95 -1.27 10.53 0.04
CA VAL A 95 -1.84 10.13 1.32
C VAL A 95 -3.21 9.53 1.05
N GLY A 96 -3.30 8.21 1.13
CA GLY A 96 -4.55 7.49 0.94
C GLY A 96 -5.33 7.39 2.25
N ASP A 97 -6.55 7.91 2.26
CA ASP A 97 -7.51 7.63 3.33
C ASP A 97 -8.14 6.24 3.12
N PRO A 98 -8.36 5.46 4.20
CA PRO A 98 -8.97 4.15 4.11
C PRO A 98 -10.40 4.29 3.59
N THR A 99 -10.70 3.70 2.43
CA THR A 99 -12.11 3.54 2.04
C THR A 99 -12.70 2.40 2.87
N VAL A 100 -13.83 2.70 3.50
CA VAL A 100 -14.55 1.83 4.44
C VAL A 100 -14.65 0.39 3.88
N PRO A 101 -14.48 -0.67 4.69
CA PRO A 101 -14.59 -2.04 4.23
C PRO A 101 -15.89 -2.24 3.44
N VAL A 102 -15.80 -2.82 2.24
CA VAL A 102 -16.97 -3.23 1.49
C VAL A 102 -17.46 -4.53 2.12
N GLY A 103 -18.46 -4.40 3.01
CA GLY A 103 -19.15 -5.53 3.64
C GLY A 103 -20.14 -6.22 2.72
#